data_AF-A0A800D6X2-F1
#
_entry.id   AF-A0A800D6X2-F1
#
_cell.length_a   1.000
_cell.length_b   1.000
_cell.length_c   1.000
_cell.angle_alpha   90.00
_cell.angle_beta   90.00
_cell.angle_gamma   90.00
#
_symmetry.space_group_name_H-M   'P 1'
#
loop_
_entity.id
_entity.type
_entity.pdbx_description
1 polymer ?
#
loop_
_entity_poly.entity_id
_entity_poly.type
_entity_poly.pdbx_seq_one_letter_code
_entity_poly.pdbx_strand_id
1 'polypeptide(L)'
;MINNEMLTPREVAEYLKVPIQTIWRWCRTGTLPAVKIGKYWRIPRNELEAFIKTSANRGPQAAQEAAWGESRPQQARGGTNG
;
A
#
# COMPACT_ATOMS: atom_id res chain seq x y z
N MET A 1 16.07 0.79 -19.94
CA MET A 1 16.94 0.03 -19.02
C MET A 1 16.01 -0.69 -18.05
N ILE A 2 16.06 -2.02 -18.00
CA ILE A 2 15.14 -2.83 -17.20
C ILE A 2 15.75 -2.97 -15.80
N ASN A 3 15.30 -2.15 -14.85
CA ASN A 3 15.75 -2.26 -13.47
C ASN A 3 14.97 -3.39 -12.80
N ASN A 4 15.59 -4.58 -12.74
CA ASN A 4 15.04 -5.77 -12.06
C ASN A 4 15.15 -5.68 -10.53
N GLU A 5 15.03 -4.47 -9.98
CA GLU A 5 15.09 -4.23 -8.54
C GLU A 5 13.85 -4.85 -7.89
N MET A 6 14.11 -5.81 -7.01
CA MET A 6 13.09 -6.46 -6.19
C MET A 6 12.95 -5.70 -4.88
N LEU A 7 11.82 -5.02 -4.71
CA LEU A 7 11.51 -4.26 -3.50
C LEU A 7 10.88 -5.17 -2.44
N THR A 8 11.18 -4.89 -1.19
CA THR A 8 10.48 -5.50 -0.05
C THR A 8 9.13 -4.81 0.19
N PRO A 9 8.17 -5.48 0.85
CA PRO A 9 6.91 -4.86 1.24
C PRO A 9 7.08 -3.56 2.03
N ARG A 10 8.18 -3.45 2.79
CA ARG A 10 8.52 -2.26 3.57
C ARG A 10 8.96 -1.10 2.68
N GLU A 11 9.85 -1.34 1.72
CA GLU A 11 10.28 -0.32 0.78
C GLU A 11 9.11 0.17 -0.08
N VAL A 12 8.21 -0.74 -0.49
CA VAL A 12 7.00 -0.35 -1.22
C VAL A 12 6.05 0.48 -0.36
N ALA A 13 5.92 0.14 0.93
CA ALA A 13 5.13 0.92 1.88
C ALA A 13 5.67 2.36 2.03
N GLU A 14 6.99 2.51 2.16
CA GLU A 14 7.66 3.82 2.24
C GLU A 14 7.54 4.60 0.93
N TYR A 15 7.68 3.92 -0.22
CA TYR A 15 7.57 4.52 -1.55
C TYR A 15 6.16 5.06 -1.84
N LEU A 16 5.13 4.25 -1.56
CA LEU A 16 3.72 4.62 -1.75
C LEU A 16 3.18 5.49 -0.59
N LYS A 17 3.96 5.68 0.48
CA LYS A 17 3.53 6.30 1.74
C LYS A 17 2.26 5.68 2.32
N VAL A 18 2.14 4.35 2.24
CA VAL A 18 1.03 3.59 2.81
C VAL A 18 1.50 2.70 3.96
N PRO A 19 0.62 2.33 4.90
CA PRO A 19 0.98 1.38 5.95
C PRO A 19 1.43 0.03 5.38
N ILE A 20 2.45 -0.58 5.99
CA ILE A 20 2.96 -1.90 5.55
C ILE A 20 1.88 -2.98 5.61
N GLN A 21 0.94 -2.90 6.57
CA GLN A 21 -0.20 -3.81 6.67
C GLN A 21 -1.06 -3.79 5.40
N THR A 22 -1.25 -2.62 4.79
CA THR A 22 -1.97 -2.47 3.53
C THR A 22 -1.24 -3.17 2.39
N ILE A 23 0.09 -3.07 2.34
CA ILE A 23 0.91 -3.81 1.36
C ILE A 23 0.75 -5.32 1.56
N TRP A 24 0.85 -5.81 2.80
CA TRP A 24 0.64 -7.23 3.11
C TRP A 24 -0.75 -7.70 2.66
N ARG A 25 -1.78 -6.90 2.90
CA ARG A 25 -3.15 -7.18 2.44
C ARG A 25 -3.22 -7.24 0.92
N TRP A 26 -2.67 -6.25 0.22
CA TRP A 26 -2.67 -6.24 -1.25
C TRP A 26 -1.90 -7.41 -1.87
N CYS A 27 -0.78 -7.81 -1.26
CA CYS A 27 -0.05 -9.01 -1.67
C CYS A 27 -0.92 -10.28 -1.47
N ARG A 28 -1.71 -10.34 -0.39
CA ARG A 28 -2.58 -11.48 -0.10
C ARG A 28 -3.85 -11.52 -0.96
N THR A 29 -4.41 -10.35 -1.28
CA THR A 29 -5.59 -10.23 -2.15
C THR A 29 -5.25 -10.28 -3.63
N GLY A 30 -3.97 -10.25 -4.00
CA GLY A 30 -3.53 -10.20 -5.40
C GLY A 30 -3.76 -8.84 -6.07
N THR A 31 -4.03 -7.79 -5.27
CA THR A 31 -4.21 -6.42 -5.77
C THR A 31 -2.87 -5.82 -6.20
N LEU A 32 -1.81 -6.13 -5.46
CA LEU A 32 -0.45 -5.70 -5.81
C LEU A 32 0.32 -6.91 -6.34
N PRO A 33 0.90 -6.85 -7.57
CA PRO A 33 1.74 -7.90 -8.11
C PRO A 33 2.99 -8.09 -7.24
N ALA A 34 3.02 -9.18 -6.49
CA ALA A 34 4.11 -9.54 -5.61
C ALA A 34 4.46 -11.02 -5.79
N VAL A 35 5.76 -11.31 -5.88
CA VAL A 35 6.30 -12.67 -6.01
C VAL A 35 6.67 -13.18 -4.63
N LYS A 36 6.11 -14.33 -4.25
CA LYS A 36 6.49 -15.02 -3.02
C LYS A 36 7.69 -15.92 -3.29
N ILE A 37 8.84 -15.56 -2.71
CA ILE A 37 10.09 -16.32 -2.79
C ILE A 37 10.37 -16.92 -1.41
N GLY A 38 10.01 -18.20 -1.25
CA GLY A 38 10.08 -18.90 0.03
C GLY A 38 9.19 -18.24 1.09
N LYS A 39 9.81 -17.69 2.14
CA LYS A 39 9.12 -16.95 3.23
C LYS A 39 9.04 -15.43 3.00
N TYR A 40 9.64 -14.93 1.92
CA TYR A 40 9.74 -13.50 1.65
C TYR A 40 8.85 -13.11 0.47
N TRP A 41 8.30 -11.91 0.55
CA TRP A 41 7.64 -11.27 -0.58
C TRP A 41 8.62 -10.32 -1.26
N ARG A 42 8.57 -10.30 -2.59
CA ARG A 42 9.36 -9.43 -3.44
C ARG A 42 8.45 -8.82 -4.48
N ILE A 43 8.53 -7.51 -4.62
CA ILE A 43 7.68 -6.74 -5.53
C ILE A 43 8.62 -6.18 -6.60
N PRO A 44 8.46 -6.56 -7.88
CA PRO A 44 9.28 -5.99 -8.93
C PRO A 44 8.95 -4.50 -9.05
N ARG A 45 9.97 -3.64 -9.07
CA ARG A 45 9.74 -2.20 -9.22
C ARG A 45 8.95 -1.86 -10.49
N ASN A 46 9.23 -2.56 -11.59
CA ASN A 46 8.51 -2.37 -12.86
C ASN A 46 7.00 -2.65 -12.73
N GLU A 47 6.64 -3.71 -12.01
CA GLU A 47 5.24 -4.08 -11.75
C GLU A 47 4.56 -3.06 -10.82
N LEU A 48 5.27 -2.56 -9.82
CA LEU A 48 4.78 -1.49 -8.95
C LEU A 48 4.50 -0.21 -9.73
N GLU A 49 5.42 0.21 -10.61
CA GLU A 49 5.23 1.40 -11.44
C GLU A 49 4.08 1.22 -12.44
N ALA A 50 3.93 0.03 -13.02
CA ALA A 50 2.78 -0.32 -13.87
C ALA A 50 1.45 -0.27 -13.08
N PHE A 51 1.44 -0.77 -11.84
CA PHE A 51 0.29 -0.72 -10.95
C PHE A 51 -0.11 0.73 -10.62
N ILE A 52 0.85 1.61 -10.35
CA ILE A 52 0.59 3.03 -10.10
C ILE A 52 0.00 3.68 -11.36
N LYS A 53 0.58 3.42 -12.53
CA LYS A 53 0.07 3.96 -13.81
C LYS A 53 -1.35 3.50 -14.11
N THR A 54 -1.69 2.24 -13.84
CA THR A 54 -3.05 1.73 -14.08
C THR A 54 -4.06 2.26 -13.06
N SER A 55 -3.61 2.49 -11.81
CA SER A 55 -4.46 2.98 -10.72
C SER A 55 -4.62 4.50 -10.70
N ALA A 56 -3.75 5.26 -11.40
CA ALA A 56 -3.90 6.71 -11.52
C ALA A 56 -5.22 7.14 -12.20
N ASN A 57 -5.79 6.29 -13.08
CA ASN A 57 -7.09 6.52 -13.71
C ASN A 57 -8.28 5.96 -12.93
N ARG A 58 -8.04 5.14 -11.90
CA ARG A 58 -9.05 4.64 -10.96
C ARG A 58 -8.48 4.80 -9.56
N GLY A 59 -8.66 6.00 -9.00
CA GLY A 59 -8.16 6.32 -7.65
C GLY A 59 -8.46 5.17 -6.67
N PRO A 60 -7.58 4.90 -5.69
CA PRO A 60 -7.61 3.67 -4.90
C PRO A 60 -8.81 3.63 -3.94
N GLN A 61 -10.02 3.39 -4.46
CA GLN A 61 -11.27 3.26 -3.69
C GLN A 61 -11.28 1.94 -2.90
N ALA A 62 -10.78 0.84 -3.46
CA ALA A 62 -10.79 -0.47 -2.79
C ALA A 62 -9.89 -0.58 -1.53
N ALA A 63 -9.03 0.42 -1.28
CA ALA A 63 -8.14 0.44 -0.12
C ALA A 63 -8.65 1.34 1.01
N GLN A 64 -9.50 2.33 0.72
CA GLN A 64 -9.99 3.28 1.71
C GLN A 64 -11.08 2.67 2.62
N GLU A 65 -11.89 1.73 2.13
CA GLU A 65 -12.97 1.11 2.92
C GLU A 65 -12.49 0.04 3.91
N ALA A 66 -11.30 -0.54 3.73
CA ALA A 66 -10.79 -1.58 4.61
C ALA A 66 -9.81 -1.09 5.68
N ALA A 67 -9.45 0.20 5.65
CA ALA A 67 -8.46 0.81 6.53
C ALA A 67 -9.09 1.56 7.72
N TRP A 68 -10.40 1.44 7.93
CA TRP A 68 -11.13 2.05 9.06
C TRP A 68 -11.72 1.00 10.01
N GLY A 69 -11.04 -0.14 10.16
CA GLY A 69 -11.20 -1.05 11.31
C GLY A 69 -9.99 -0.91 12.23
N GLU A 70 -10.21 -0.39 13.43
CA GLU A 70 -9.27 -0.15 14.53
C GLU A 70 -8.22 1.00 14.44
N SER A 71 -8.54 2.06 15.20
CA SER A 71 -7.63 2.91 15.99
C SER A 71 -6.90 4.08 15.32
N ARG A 72 -7.63 5.18 15.10
CA ARG A 72 -7.11 6.53 15.38
C ARG A 72 -7.71 7.05 16.69
N PRO A 73 -6.98 7.06 17.81
CA PRO A 73 -7.17 8.07 18.84
C PRO A 73 -5.93 8.97 18.87
N GLN A 74 -6.12 10.23 18.44
CA GLN A 74 -5.75 11.46 19.15
C GLN A 74 -5.85 12.58 18.11
N GLN A 75 -6.87 13.44 18.20
CA GLN A 75 -6.79 14.91 18.24
C GLN A 75 -8.22 15.44 18.51
N ALA A 76 -8.73 15.19 19.72
CA ALA A 76 -9.88 15.89 20.25
C ALA A 76 -9.39 16.93 21.25
N ARG A 77 -9.25 18.18 20.80
CA ARG A 77 -9.43 19.44 21.56
C ARG A 77 -9.64 20.52 20.49
N GLY A 78 -10.72 21.27 20.39
CA GLY A 78 -11.91 21.44 21.22
C GLY A 78 -12.52 22.73 20.71
N GLY A 79 -13.54 22.65 19.84
CA GLY A 79 -14.36 23.78 19.45
C GLY A 79 -15.68 23.68 20.21
N THR A 80 -15.78 24.36 21.34
CA THR A 80 -17.06 24.60 22.00
C THR A 80 -17.59 25.93 21.50
N ASN A 81 -18.77 25.92 20.89
CA ASN A 81 -19.57 27.10 20.58
C ASN A 81 -19.89 27.88 21.87
N GLY A 82 -19.84 29.21 21.76
CA GLY A 82 -20.36 30.20 22.69
C GLY A 82 -20.49 31.52 21.95
#